data_AF-D3QZC8-F1
#
_entry.id   AF-D3QZC8-F1
#
_cell.length_a   1.000
_cell.length_b   1.000
_cell.length_c   1.000
_cell.angle_alpha   90.00
_cell.angle_beta   90.00
_cell.angle_gamma   90.00
#
_symmetry.space_group_name_H-M   'P 1'
#
loop_
_entity.id
_entity.type
_entity.pdbx_description
1 polymer ?
#
loop_
_entity_poly.entity_id
_entity_poly.type
_entity_poly.pdbx_seq_one_letter_code
_entity_poly.pdbx_strand_id
1 'polypeptide(L)'
;MKKSEDGFSVEKNIGEWYIYYNDKKDYGRINNTIMHEIGHIVLDHSEDSELAEKEVKFFAKYALVPPVLVHKLKLDNPYDISDIFDVSFEAACYAHSYYKKWLQYGSADYTNYEITLLNLFQDDALFEDILSQKCICGKSFMELIKEIHVEEIF
;
A
#
# COMPACT_ATOMS: atom_id res chain seq x y z
N MET A 1 7.75 -21.01 -5.30
CA MET A 1 7.13 -19.93 -6.08
C MET A 1 5.62 -20.07 -5.97
N LYS A 2 5.00 -19.28 -5.08
CA LYS A 2 3.55 -19.26 -4.89
C LYS A 2 2.97 -18.36 -5.96
N LYS A 3 2.32 -18.96 -6.94
CA LYS A 3 1.60 -18.23 -7.98
C LYS A 3 0.15 -18.10 -7.56
N SER A 4 -0.30 -16.89 -7.27
CA SER A 4 -1.72 -16.61 -7.15
C SER A 4 -2.31 -16.25 -8.53
N GLU A 5 -3.64 -16.27 -8.64
CA GLU A 5 -4.33 -15.78 -9.85
C GLU A 5 -4.09 -14.28 -10.09
N ASP A 6 -3.80 -13.52 -9.03
CA ASP A 6 -3.68 -12.07 -9.09
C ASP A 6 -2.24 -11.61 -9.32
N GLY A 7 -1.25 -12.36 -8.84
CA GLY A 7 0.16 -12.04 -8.99
C GLY A 7 1.11 -12.90 -8.15
N PHE A 8 2.41 -12.67 -8.33
CA PHE A 8 3.50 -13.28 -7.57
C PHE A 8 4.81 -12.52 -7.77
N SER A 9 5.74 -12.67 -6.83
CA SER A 9 7.11 -12.16 -6.93
C SER A 9 8.15 -13.27 -7.10
N VAL A 10 9.29 -12.92 -7.71
CA VAL A 10 10.45 -13.81 -7.85
C VAL A 10 11.74 -13.00 -7.87
N GLU A 11 12.74 -13.47 -7.12
CA GLU A 11 14.11 -12.98 -7.21
C GLU A 11 14.82 -13.68 -8.37
N LYS A 12 15.26 -12.91 -9.39
CA LYS A 12 15.99 -13.48 -10.55
C LYS A 12 17.51 -13.47 -10.35
N ASN A 13 18.02 -12.43 -9.69
CA ASN A 13 19.40 -12.29 -9.24
C ASN A 13 19.40 -11.78 -7.81
N ILE A 14 20.52 -11.94 -7.07
CA ILE A 14 20.62 -11.49 -5.68
C ILE A 14 20.25 -10.01 -5.58
N GLY A 15 19.19 -9.69 -4.84
CA GLY A 15 18.65 -8.34 -4.66
C GLY A 15 17.70 -7.86 -5.75
N GLU A 16 17.61 -8.55 -6.89
CA GLU A 16 16.82 -8.14 -8.05
C GLU A 16 15.49 -8.90 -8.12
N TRP A 17 14.42 -8.20 -7.78
CA TRP A 17 13.08 -8.78 -7.67
C TRP A 17 12.19 -8.38 -8.84
N TYR A 18 11.37 -9.33 -9.26
CA TYR A 18 10.37 -9.16 -10.30
C TYR A 18 9.00 -9.46 -9.72
N ILE A 19 8.09 -8.49 -9.78
CA ILE A 19 6.68 -8.64 -9.42
C ILE A 19 5.89 -8.80 -10.70
N TYR A 20 5.11 -9.87 -10.74
CA TYR A 20 4.24 -10.21 -11.85
C TYR A 20 2.78 -10.07 -11.39
N TYR A 21 1.94 -9.36 -12.14
CA TYR A 21 0.53 -9.18 -11.81
C TYR A 21 -0.42 -9.46 -12.98
N ASN A 22 -1.68 -9.73 -12.65
CA ASN A 22 -2.76 -9.96 -13.61
C ASN A 22 -3.45 -8.64 -13.98
N ASP A 23 -3.15 -8.13 -15.17
CA ASP A 23 -3.63 -6.86 -15.73
C ASP A 23 -5.15 -6.84 -16.02
N LYS A 24 -5.79 -8.01 -16.09
CA LYS A 24 -7.25 -8.15 -16.30
C LYS A 24 -8.07 -7.77 -15.06
N LYS A 25 -7.42 -7.54 -13.91
CA LYS A 25 -8.06 -7.11 -12.68
C LYS A 25 -8.30 -5.61 -12.69
N ASP A 26 -9.20 -5.12 -11.85
CA ASP A 26 -9.37 -3.67 -11.70
C ASP A 26 -8.12 -3.03 -11.07
N TYR A 27 -7.93 -1.74 -11.34
CA TYR A 27 -6.75 -0.99 -10.89
C TYR A 27 -6.49 -1.11 -9.38
N GLY A 28 -7.54 -0.99 -8.56
CA GLY A 28 -7.42 -1.11 -7.11
C GLY A 28 -6.98 -2.51 -6.67
N ARG A 29 -7.45 -3.57 -7.35
CA ARG A 29 -6.98 -4.94 -7.10
C ARG A 29 -5.54 -5.14 -7.54
N ILE A 30 -5.14 -4.60 -8.69
CA ILE A 30 -3.75 -4.65 -9.18
C ILE A 30 -2.81 -3.99 -8.17
N ASN A 31 -3.12 -2.76 -7.73
CA ASN A 31 -2.32 -2.03 -6.74
C ASN A 31 -2.20 -2.78 -5.42
N ASN A 32 -3.29 -3.43 -4.97
CA ASN A 32 -3.26 -4.26 -3.77
C ASN A 32 -2.30 -5.44 -3.93
N THR A 33 -2.38 -6.15 -5.05
CA THR A 33 -1.47 -7.27 -5.35
C THR A 33 -0.01 -6.82 -5.40
N ILE A 34 0.31 -5.74 -6.12
CA ILE A 34 1.68 -5.24 -6.21
C ILE A 34 2.21 -4.89 -4.81
N MET A 35 1.44 -4.17 -4.00
CA MET A 35 1.86 -3.80 -2.65
C MET A 35 1.97 -5.01 -1.71
N HIS A 36 1.13 -6.03 -1.89
CA HIS A 36 1.23 -7.30 -1.17
C HIS A 36 2.55 -8.01 -1.47
N GLU A 37 2.93 -8.11 -2.75
CA GLU A 37 4.22 -8.68 -3.15
C GLU A 37 5.42 -7.84 -2.66
N ILE A 38 5.33 -6.50 -2.70
CA ILE A 38 6.35 -5.63 -2.09
C ILE A 38 6.47 -5.92 -0.59
N GLY A 39 5.36 -6.14 0.11
CA GLY A 39 5.38 -6.49 1.52
C GLY A 39 6.11 -7.81 1.79
N HIS A 40 5.95 -8.82 0.93
CA HIS A 40 6.73 -10.06 1.04
C HIS A 40 8.24 -9.81 0.89
N ILE A 41 8.64 -8.97 -0.06
CA ILE A 41 10.04 -8.64 -0.34
C ILE A 41 10.65 -7.82 0.80
N VAL A 42 9.99 -6.73 1.21
CA VAL A 42 10.51 -5.79 2.23
C VAL A 42 10.61 -6.43 3.62
N LEU A 43 9.66 -7.30 3.96
CA LEU A 43 9.66 -7.97 5.26
C LEU A 43 10.53 -9.24 5.28
N ASP A 44 11.17 -9.60 4.15
CA ASP A 44 11.95 -10.84 3.97
C ASP A 44 11.15 -12.10 4.40
N HIS A 45 9.84 -12.06 4.16
CA HIS A 45 8.94 -13.15 4.50
C HIS A 45 8.97 -14.20 3.38
N SER A 46 10.03 -15.02 3.40
CA SER A 46 10.15 -16.20 2.55
C SER A 46 9.34 -17.41 3.07
N GLU A 47 8.84 -17.35 4.31
CA GLU A 47 8.06 -18.41 4.95
C GLU A 47 6.55 -18.25 4.77
N ASP A 48 5.90 -19.34 4.33
CA ASP A 48 4.44 -19.49 4.15
C ASP A 48 3.70 -19.67 5.49
N SER A 49 3.90 -18.75 6.45
CA SER A 49 3.19 -18.77 7.73
C SER A 49 1.95 -17.87 7.70
N GLU A 50 0.89 -18.25 8.42
CA GLU A 50 -0.30 -17.40 8.56
C GLU A 50 0.02 -16.04 9.21
N LEU A 51 1.07 -15.98 10.04
CA LEU A 51 1.49 -14.74 10.68
C LEU A 51 2.15 -13.81 9.66
N ALA A 52 3.09 -14.34 8.86
CA ALA A 52 3.76 -13.59 7.80
C ALA A 52 2.74 -13.01 6.80
N GLU A 53 1.74 -13.79 6.39
CA GLU A 53 0.65 -13.34 5.54
C GLU A 53 -0.20 -12.22 6.16
N LYS A 54 -0.44 -12.27 7.47
CA LYS A 54 -1.16 -11.20 8.19
C LYS A 54 -0.34 -9.93 8.26
N GLU A 55 0.98 -10.04 8.49
CA GLU A 55 1.90 -8.91 8.54
C GLU A 55 2.05 -8.24 7.18
N VAL A 56 2.18 -9.01 6.11
CA VAL A 56 2.21 -8.51 4.73
C VAL A 56 0.91 -7.82 4.36
N LYS A 57 -0.25 -8.41 4.70
CA LYS A 57 -1.56 -7.76 4.49
C LYS A 57 -1.70 -6.47 5.27
N PHE A 58 -1.16 -6.44 6.50
CA PHE A 58 -1.14 -5.24 7.31
C PHE A 58 -0.27 -4.15 6.69
N PHE A 59 0.93 -4.51 6.25
CA PHE A 59 1.85 -3.64 5.53
C PHE A 59 1.18 -3.03 4.28
N ALA A 60 0.64 -3.88 3.40
CA ALA A 60 0.07 -3.43 2.14
C ALA A 60 -1.11 -2.49 2.35
N LYS A 61 -2.00 -2.82 3.30
CA LYS A 61 -3.10 -1.95 3.69
C LYS A 61 -2.61 -0.60 4.23
N TYR A 62 -1.62 -0.61 5.13
CA TYR A 62 -1.12 0.62 5.74
C TYR A 62 -0.41 1.50 4.71
N ALA A 63 0.32 0.89 3.78
CA ALA A 63 1.01 1.60 2.70
C ALA A 63 0.03 2.22 1.68
N LEU A 64 -1.05 1.49 1.33
CA LEU A 64 -2.07 1.97 0.40
C LEU A 64 -2.96 3.06 1.02
N VAL A 65 -3.40 2.87 2.27
CA VAL A 65 -4.29 3.80 2.96
C VAL A 65 -3.81 4.06 4.38
N PRO A 66 -2.82 4.94 4.57
CA PRO A 66 -2.32 5.24 5.90
C PRO A 66 -3.40 5.94 6.75
N PRO A 67 -3.70 5.45 7.97
CA PRO A 67 -4.75 6.02 8.82
C PRO A 67 -4.49 7.49 9.18
N VAL A 68 -3.22 7.90 9.27
CA VAL A 68 -2.85 9.30 9.52
C VAL A 68 -3.17 10.24 8.36
N LEU A 69 -3.13 9.75 7.12
CA LEU A 69 -3.56 10.52 5.95
C LEU A 69 -5.08 10.60 5.88
N VAL A 70 -5.79 9.50 6.16
CA VAL A 70 -7.25 9.50 6.32
C VAL A 70 -7.68 10.54 7.37
N HIS A 71 -6.97 10.60 8.50
CA HIS A 71 -7.21 11.57 9.56
C HIS A 71 -6.93 13.01 9.11
N LYS A 72 -5.75 13.27 8.51
CA LYS A 72 -5.34 14.60 8.02
C LYS A 72 -6.32 15.15 6.99
N LEU A 73 -6.78 14.30 6.08
CA LEU A 73 -7.74 14.61 5.01
C LEU A 73 -9.20 14.67 5.50
N LYS A 74 -9.47 14.26 6.74
CA LYS A 74 -10.81 14.22 7.35
C LYS A 74 -11.81 13.36 6.57
N LEU A 75 -11.35 12.25 6.00
CA LEU A 75 -12.25 11.32 5.30
C LEU A 75 -13.03 10.49 6.33
N ASP A 76 -14.36 10.52 6.25
CA ASP A 76 -15.26 9.94 7.26
C ASP A 76 -16.07 8.75 6.73
N ASN A 77 -15.90 8.39 5.46
CA ASN A 77 -16.63 7.30 4.84
C ASN A 77 -15.76 6.51 3.84
N PRO A 78 -16.09 5.23 3.58
CA PRO A 78 -15.33 4.40 2.66
C PRO A 78 -15.37 4.84 1.18
N TYR A 79 -16.38 5.60 0.76
CA TYR A 79 -16.44 6.07 -0.63
C TYR A 79 -15.35 7.10 -0.90
N ASP A 80 -15.22 8.09 -0.02
CA ASP A 80 -14.16 9.10 -0.13
C ASP A 80 -12.76 8.48 -0.02
N ILE A 81 -12.60 7.47 0.85
CA ILE A 81 -11.33 6.73 0.94
C ILE A 81 -11.04 5.98 -0.36
N SER A 82 -12.04 5.33 -0.95
CA SER A 82 -11.89 4.61 -2.22
C SER A 82 -11.49 5.54 -3.36
N ASP A 83 -12.14 6.71 -3.44
CA ASP A 83 -11.91 7.71 -4.47
C ASP A 83 -10.54 8.41 -4.32
N ILE A 84 -10.22 8.87 -3.11
CA ILE A 84 -8.96 9.60 -2.85
C ILE A 84 -7.74 8.68 -2.91
N PHE A 85 -7.83 7.45 -2.42
CA PHE A 85 -6.71 6.52 -2.40
C PHE A 85 -6.65 5.57 -3.62
N ASP A 86 -7.61 5.66 -4.53
CA ASP A 86 -7.77 4.79 -5.71
C ASP A 86 -7.62 3.29 -5.37
N VAL A 87 -8.34 2.88 -4.33
CA VAL A 87 -8.44 1.49 -3.89
C VAL A 87 -9.84 0.96 -4.10
N SER A 88 -9.99 -0.37 -4.22
CA SER A 88 -11.32 -0.98 -4.27
C SER A 88 -12.19 -0.57 -3.07
N PHE A 89 -13.50 -0.45 -3.27
CA PHE A 89 -14.42 -0.09 -2.19
C PHE A 89 -14.34 -1.05 -1.00
N GLU A 90 -14.10 -2.34 -1.25
CA GLU A 90 -13.86 -3.34 -0.20
C GLU A 90 -12.61 -3.00 0.64
N ALA A 91 -11.48 -2.71 -0.01
CA ALA A 91 -10.27 -2.27 0.67
C ALA A 91 -10.49 -0.97 1.47
N ALA A 92 -11.24 -0.02 0.91
CA ALA A 92 -11.62 1.22 1.60
C ALA A 92 -12.47 0.95 2.85
N CYS A 93 -13.38 -0.02 2.81
CA CYS A 93 -14.17 -0.43 3.99
C CYS A 93 -13.27 -1.01 5.10
N TYR A 94 -12.29 -1.83 4.72
CA TYR A 94 -11.30 -2.34 5.66
C TYR A 94 -10.40 -1.25 6.22
N ALA A 95 -9.97 -0.29 5.39
CA ALA A 95 -9.17 0.86 5.80
C ALA A 95 -9.95 1.75 6.78
N HIS A 96 -11.20 2.10 6.46
CA HIS A 96 -12.07 2.87 7.33
C HIS A 96 -12.32 2.20 8.69
N SER A 97 -12.57 0.89 8.69
CA SER A 97 -12.71 0.10 9.92
C SER A 97 -11.45 0.16 10.79
N TYR A 98 -10.27 0.12 10.17
CA TYR A 98 -9.00 0.22 10.89
C TYR A 98 -8.69 1.63 11.35
N TYR A 99 -8.96 2.65 10.55
CA TYR A 99 -8.86 4.05 10.96
C TYR A 99 -9.68 4.33 12.23
N LYS A 100 -10.91 3.80 12.32
CA LYS A 100 -11.71 3.91 13.55
C LYS A 100 -11.07 3.24 14.76
N LYS A 101 -10.44 2.07 14.58
CA LYS A 101 -9.65 1.42 15.65
C LYS A 101 -8.41 2.23 16.01
N TRP A 102 -7.73 2.80 15.02
CA TRP A 102 -6.58 3.67 15.20
C TRP A 102 -6.96 4.91 16.04
N LEU A 103 -8.11 5.55 15.79
CA LEU A 103 -8.63 6.62 16.64
C LEU A 103 -8.97 6.18 18.07
N GLN A 104 -9.51 4.97 18.21
CA GLN A 104 -9.99 4.47 19.49
C GLN A 104 -8.86 3.99 20.42
N TYR A 105 -7.83 3.37 19.84
CA TYR A 105 -6.77 2.67 20.58
C TYR A 105 -5.39 3.30 20.38
N GLY A 106 -5.26 4.27 19.48
CA GLY A 106 -4.02 5.00 19.24
C GLY A 106 -3.67 5.96 20.38
N SER A 107 -2.43 6.46 20.33
CA SER A 107 -1.98 7.54 21.20
C SER A 107 -2.64 8.87 20.78
N ALA A 108 -2.72 9.82 21.71
CA ALA A 108 -3.11 11.19 21.40
C ALA A 108 -2.10 11.87 20.45
N ASP A 109 -0.83 11.46 20.54
CA ASP A 109 0.25 11.96 19.70
C ASP A 109 0.58 10.97 18.58
N TYR A 110 0.94 11.50 17.40
CA TYR A 110 1.49 10.69 16.32
C TYR A 110 2.82 10.07 16.75
N THR A 111 3.02 8.82 16.35
CA THR A 111 4.33 8.17 16.47
C THR A 111 5.36 8.82 15.53
N ASN A 112 6.65 8.57 15.78
CA ASN A 112 7.71 9.11 14.93
C ASN A 112 7.59 8.70 13.46
N TYR A 113 7.18 7.46 13.17
CA TYR A 113 7.04 7.00 11.79
C TYR A 113 5.80 7.62 11.11
N GLU A 114 4.74 7.87 11.86
CA GLU A 114 3.55 8.59 11.38
C GLU A 114 3.87 10.05 11.06
N ILE A 115 4.69 10.71 11.88
CA ILE A 115 5.19 12.06 11.59
C ILE A 115 6.04 12.04 10.32
N THR A 116 6.97 11.09 10.20
CA THR A 116 7.79 10.93 8.98
C THR A 116 6.89 10.75 7.76
N LEU A 117 5.87 9.89 7.85
CA LEU A 117 4.92 9.68 6.77
C LEU A 117 4.19 10.99 6.43
N LEU A 118 3.62 11.68 7.42
CA LEU A 118 2.94 12.96 7.20
C LEU A 118 3.85 13.99 6.52
N ASN A 119 5.13 14.04 6.88
CA ASN A 119 6.11 14.96 6.29
C ASN A 119 6.43 14.61 4.82
N LEU A 120 6.40 13.33 4.43
CA LEU A 120 6.50 12.93 3.02
C LEU A 120 5.34 13.47 2.17
N PHE A 121 4.20 13.78 2.82
CA PHE A 121 2.98 14.32 2.21
C PHE A 121 2.70 15.79 2.63
N GLN A 122 3.73 16.57 2.97
CA GLN A 122 3.60 17.98 3.38
C GLN A 122 3.96 19.00 2.29
N ASP A 123 4.55 18.59 1.17
CA ASP A 123 4.85 19.52 0.07
C ASP A 123 3.58 19.73 -0.79
N ASP A 124 2.95 20.90 -0.67
CA ASP A 124 1.64 21.22 -1.27
C ASP A 124 1.63 21.08 -2.81
N ALA A 125 2.79 21.20 -3.47
CA ALA A 125 2.93 20.95 -4.90
C ALA A 125 2.85 19.45 -5.25
N LEU A 126 3.23 18.56 -4.32
CA LEU A 126 3.06 17.12 -4.46
C LEU A 126 1.62 16.70 -4.16
N PHE A 127 0.88 17.45 -3.35
CA PHE A 127 -0.45 17.07 -2.88
C PHE A 127 -1.52 17.17 -3.98
N GLU A 128 -1.51 18.26 -4.76
CA GLU A 128 -2.33 18.40 -5.98
C GLU A 128 -1.85 17.44 -7.09
N ASP A 129 -0.55 17.13 -7.15
CA ASP A 129 0.01 16.11 -8.05
C ASP A 129 -0.40 14.69 -7.64
N ILE A 130 -0.58 14.39 -6.34
CA ILE A 130 -1.05 13.10 -5.81
C ILE A 130 -2.55 12.92 -6.03
N LEU A 131 -3.34 14.00 -5.99
CA LEU A 131 -4.76 13.96 -6.32
C LEU A 131 -5.01 13.92 -7.84
N SER A 132 -4.08 14.44 -8.65
CA SER A 132 -4.17 14.42 -10.11
C SER A 132 -3.46 13.23 -10.78
N GLN A 133 -2.49 12.61 -10.13
CA GLN A 133 -1.91 11.33 -10.50
C GLN A 133 -2.67 10.24 -9.75
N LYS A 134 -3.36 9.36 -10.47
CA LYS A 134 -4.05 8.17 -9.95
C LYS A 134 -3.20 7.20 -9.10
N CYS A 135 -1.97 7.55 -8.73
CA CYS A 135 -1.12 6.76 -7.85
C CYS A 135 -0.51 7.59 -6.73
N ILE A 136 -0.96 7.32 -5.50
CA ILE A 136 -0.25 7.67 -4.26
C ILE A 136 1.14 6.99 -4.20
N CYS A 137 1.37 5.97 -5.04
CA CYS A 137 2.60 5.20 -5.09
C CYS A 137 3.78 5.86 -5.85
N GLY A 138 3.56 6.92 -6.62
CA GLY A 138 4.32 7.11 -7.88
C GLY A 138 5.76 7.64 -7.80
N LYS A 139 6.22 8.28 -6.71
CA LYS A 139 7.57 8.89 -6.69
C LYS A 139 8.36 8.67 -5.41
N SER A 140 7.82 8.93 -4.23
CA SER A 140 8.58 8.86 -2.97
C SER A 140 8.78 7.44 -2.43
N PHE A 141 7.82 6.52 -2.64
CA PHE A 141 7.94 5.13 -2.22
C PHE A 141 8.77 4.29 -3.21
N MET A 142 8.66 4.58 -4.50
CA MET A 142 9.43 3.92 -5.57
C MET A 142 10.92 4.29 -5.52
N GLU A 143 11.28 5.49 -5.06
CA GLU A 143 12.69 5.87 -4.84
C GLU A 143 13.37 5.06 -3.72
N LEU A 144 12.60 4.48 -2.79
CA LEU A 144 13.10 3.62 -1.72
C LEU A 144 13.43 2.20 -2.20
N ILE A 145 13.00 1.83 -3.41
CA ILE A 145 13.04 0.46 -3.90
C ILE A 145 13.64 0.45 -5.32
N LYS A 146 14.93 0.79 -5.43
CA LYS A 146 15.62 0.90 -6.73
C LYS A 146 15.82 -0.43 -7.46
N GLU A 147 15.47 -1.56 -6.85
CA GLU A 147 15.80 -2.92 -7.32
C GLU A 147 14.56 -3.84 -7.49
N ILE A 148 13.34 -3.28 -7.47
CA ILE A 148 12.11 -4.02 -7.82
C ILE A 148 11.64 -3.64 -9.23
N HIS A 149 11.53 -4.64 -10.09
CA HIS A 149 10.92 -4.57 -11.41
C HIS A 149 9.47 -5.07 -11.36
N VAL A 150 8.55 -4.38 -12.03
CA VAL A 150 7.13 -4.76 -12.08
C VAL A 150 6.75 -5.06 -13.53
N GLU A 151 6.25 -6.26 -13.80
CA GLU A 151 5.90 -6.78 -15.13
C GLU A 151 4.46 -7.35 -15.13
N GLU A 152 3.75 -7.22 -16.25
CA GLU A 152 2.41 -7.81 -16.44
C GLU A 152 2.49 -9.27 -16.93
N ILE A 153 1.54 -10.12 -16.54
CA ILE A 153 1.53 -11.56 -16.90
C ILE A 153 0.68 -11.84 -18.15
N PHE A 154 -0.26 -10.96 -18.51
CA PHE A 154 -1.23 -11.18 -19.59
C PHE A 154 -1.51 -9.93 -20.40
#